data_AF-A0A3S1BXR4-F1
#
_entry.id   AF-A0A3S1BXR4-F1
#
_cell.length_a   1.000
_cell.length_b   1.000
_cell.length_c   1.000
_cell.angle_alpha   90.00
_cell.angle_beta   90.00
_cell.angle_gamma   90.00
#
_symmetry.space_group_name_H-M   'P 1'
#
loop_
_entity.id
_entity.type
_entity.pdbx_description
1 polymer ?
#
loop_
_entity_poly.entity_id
_entity_poly.type
_entity_poly.pdbx_seq_one_letter_code
_entity_poly.pdbx_strand_id
1 'polypeptide(L)'
;MAGLREQMRQIDAEIDLAKAELTAPGSAELDLALIRSLAAARRQTELRLEQRGRDRAGIAARIRDMERSRRAMELDLRDSQQRCWKALFDELKSAVDTGALQALLVAGLEAGFAEAAVRAAILPNPTDRDRVADQLRERFALPK
;
A
#
# COMPACT_ATOMS: atom_id res chain seq x y z
N MET A 1 10.26 7.09 2.68
CA MET A 1 9.99 6.47 3.99
C MET A 1 11.25 5.97 4.70
N ALA A 2 12.14 5.21 4.04
CA ALA A 2 13.38 4.73 4.65
C ALA A 2 14.26 5.86 5.23
N GLY A 3 14.45 6.96 4.49
CA GLY A 3 15.25 8.10 4.96
C GLY A 3 14.68 8.83 6.19
N LEU A 4 13.35 9.04 6.27
CA LEU A 4 12.73 9.68 7.44
C LEU A 4 12.79 8.78 8.68
N ARG A 5 12.66 7.46 8.51
CA ARG A 5 12.81 6.49 9.60
C ARG A 5 14.25 6.46 10.12
N GLU A 6 15.22 6.59 9.23
CA GLU A 6 16.63 6.65 9.61
C GLU A 6 16.97 7.96 10.35
N GLN A 7 16.46 9.10 9.88
CA GLN A 7 16.58 10.38 10.60
C GLN A 7 15.94 10.33 12.00
N MET A 8 14.79 9.63 12.14
CA MET A 8 14.14 9.47 13.43
C MET A 8 14.96 8.61 14.40
N ARG A 9 15.62 7.55 13.91
CA ARG A 9 16.56 6.74 14.72
C ARG A 9 17.77 7.55 15.16
N GLN A 10 18.31 8.39 14.28
CA GLN A 10 19.45 9.27 14.61
C GLN A 10 19.06 10.26 15.71
N ILE A 11 17.89 10.88 15.61
CA ILE A 11 17.37 11.78 16.66
C ILE A 11 17.14 11.04 17.97
N ASP A 12 16.59 9.82 17.92
CA ASP A 12 16.38 9.00 19.13
C ASP A 12 17.73 8.67 19.81
N ALA A 13 18.76 8.32 19.04
CA ALA A 13 20.11 8.07 19.56
C ALA A 13 20.75 9.33 20.18
N GLU A 14 20.58 10.50 19.55
CA GLU A 14 21.06 11.76 20.10
C GLU A 14 20.33 12.17 21.39
N ILE A 15 19.03 11.89 21.48
CA ILE A 15 18.23 12.10 22.70
C ILE A 15 18.74 11.21 23.84
N ASP A 16 19.04 9.95 23.55
CA ASP A 16 19.52 9.02 24.58
C ASP A 16 20.93 9.38 25.06
N LEU A 17 21.80 9.85 24.17
CA LEU A 17 23.11 10.41 24.53
C LEU A 17 22.97 11.64 25.44
N ALA A 18 22.11 12.60 25.06
CA ALA A 18 21.89 13.81 25.86
C ALA A 18 21.29 13.51 27.25
N LYS A 19 20.43 12.48 27.37
CA LYS A 19 19.93 12.00 28.67
C LYS A 19 21.02 11.35 29.53
N ALA A 20 21.96 10.62 28.90
CA ALA A 20 23.08 10.01 29.59
C ALA A 20 24.05 11.07 30.13
N GLU A 21 24.32 12.13 29.37
CA GLU A 21 25.13 13.28 29.82
C GLU A 21 24.50 13.99 31.03
N LEU A 22 23.17 14.05 31.11
CA LEU A 22 22.44 14.68 32.22
C LEU A 22 22.42 13.85 33.50
N THR A 23 22.69 12.54 33.43
CA THR A 23 22.64 11.62 34.57
C THR A 23 24.02 11.27 35.14
N ALA A 24 25.12 11.72 34.52
CA ALA A 24 26.48 11.46 34.99
C ALA A 24 26.76 12.17 36.34
N PRO A 25 27.25 11.47 37.39
CA PRO A 25 27.55 12.08 38.68
C PRO A 25 28.76 12.99 38.58
N GLY A 26 28.62 14.24 39.04
CA GLY A 26 29.75 15.18 39.17
C GLY A 26 30.67 14.75 40.32
N SER A 27 31.97 14.63 40.06
CA SER A 27 32.97 14.33 41.09
C SER A 27 33.05 15.46 42.13
N ALA A 28 33.04 15.09 43.40
CA ALA A 28 33.03 15.99 44.53
C ALA A 28 34.38 16.72 44.69
N GLU A 29 34.43 17.96 44.21
CA GLU A 29 35.12 19.13 44.78
C GLU A 29 34.71 20.34 43.92
N LEU A 30 33.82 21.21 44.43
CA LEU A 30 33.17 22.23 43.62
C LEU A 30 33.55 23.65 44.05
N ASP A 31 34.40 24.28 43.25
CA ASP A 31 34.49 25.75 43.12
C ASP A 31 33.16 26.31 42.54
N LEU A 32 32.72 27.47 43.00
CA LEU A 32 31.54 28.18 42.49
C LEU A 32 31.58 28.40 40.97
N ALA A 33 32.77 28.57 40.41
CA ALA A 33 32.97 28.66 38.96
C ALA A 33 32.60 27.35 38.23
N LEU A 34 32.93 26.20 38.83
CA LEU A 34 32.63 24.86 38.30
C LEU A 34 31.13 24.53 38.42
N ILE A 35 30.45 24.96 39.50
CA ILE A 35 28.99 24.80 39.63
C ILE A 35 28.26 25.58 38.52
N ARG A 36 28.68 26.82 38.24
CA ARG A 36 28.05 27.66 37.21
C ARG A 36 28.25 27.13 35.80
N SER A 37 29.43 26.57 35.49
CA SER A 37 29.70 25.97 34.18
C SER A 37 28.89 24.69 33.97
N LEU A 38 28.77 23.83 35.00
CA LEU A 38 27.94 22.63 34.95
C LEU A 38 26.44 22.96 34.81
N ALA A 39 25.95 23.98 35.50
CA ALA A 39 24.57 24.44 35.37
C ALA A 39 24.25 25.00 33.97
N ALA A 40 25.19 25.74 33.36
CA ALA A 40 25.06 26.25 32.00
C ALA A 40 25.08 25.11 30.96
N ALA A 41 25.97 24.13 31.12
CA ALA A 41 26.03 22.95 30.26
C ALA A 41 24.73 22.15 30.32
N ARG A 42 24.21 21.90 31.53
CA ARG A 42 22.92 21.22 31.74
C ARG A 42 21.77 21.94 31.02
N ARG A 43 21.66 23.27 31.18
CA ARG A 43 20.61 24.06 30.54
C ARG A 43 20.71 24.03 29.02
N GLN A 44 21.92 24.00 28.47
CA GLN A 44 22.13 23.86 27.03
C GLN A 44 21.69 22.48 26.51
N THR A 45 21.97 21.42 27.27
CA THR A 45 21.53 20.05 26.93
C THR A 45 20.01 19.91 27.01
N GLU A 46 19.35 20.51 28.01
CA GLU A 46 17.88 20.56 28.12
C GLU A 46 17.25 21.25 26.91
N LEU A 47 17.78 22.40 26.47
CA LEU A 47 17.31 23.11 25.27
C LEU A 47 17.50 22.28 23.98
N ARG A 48 18.63 21.57 23.85
CA ARG A 48 18.85 20.65 22.71
C ARG A 48 17.84 19.51 22.71
N LEU A 49 17.54 18.94 23.87
CA LEU A 49 16.52 17.88 24.01
C LEU A 49 15.13 18.38 23.63
N GLU A 50 14.73 19.57 24.07
CA GLU A 50 13.46 20.16 23.65
C GLU A 50 13.37 20.34 22.13
N GLN A 51 14.43 20.88 21.51
CA GLN A 51 14.48 21.07 20.08
C GLN A 51 14.38 19.74 19.32
N ARG A 52 15.15 18.73 19.74
CA ARG A 52 15.09 17.37 19.17
C ARG A 52 13.74 16.70 19.38
N GLY A 53 13.09 16.92 20.52
CA GLY A 53 11.73 16.47 20.77
C GLY A 53 10.71 17.05 19.77
N ARG A 54 10.83 18.35 19.45
CA ARG A 54 10.01 19.01 18.43
C ARG A 54 10.29 18.46 17.03
N ASP A 55 11.56 18.30 16.67
CA ASP A 55 11.98 17.75 15.37
C ASP A 55 11.41 16.33 15.17
N ARG A 56 11.51 15.49 16.21
CA ARG A 56 10.95 14.13 16.23
C ARG A 56 9.43 14.13 16.02
N ALA A 57 8.71 14.99 16.74
CA ALA A 57 7.26 15.12 16.60
C ALA A 57 6.87 15.56 15.18
N GLY A 58 7.63 16.47 14.57
CA GLY A 58 7.44 16.91 13.19
C GLY A 58 7.66 15.79 12.17
N ILE A 59 8.71 15.00 12.32
CA ILE A 59 8.99 13.84 11.45
C ILE A 59 7.89 12.77 11.60
N ALA A 60 7.45 12.48 12.82
CA ALA A 60 6.38 11.52 13.07
C ALA A 60 5.03 11.96 12.46
N ALA A 61 4.72 13.26 12.47
CA ALA A 61 3.55 13.79 11.76
C ALA A 61 3.65 13.57 10.25
N ARG A 62 4.78 13.92 9.63
CA ARG A 62 5.02 13.72 8.18
C ARG A 62 4.91 12.25 7.76
N ILE A 63 5.45 11.32 8.55
CA ILE A 63 5.33 9.87 8.30
C ILE A 63 3.86 9.44 8.28
N ARG A 64 3.06 9.89 9.25
CA ARG A 64 1.63 9.55 9.33
C ARG A 64 0.84 10.09 8.14
N ASP A 65 1.14 11.31 7.70
CA ASP A 65 0.45 11.90 6.55
C ASP A 65 0.82 11.19 5.24
N MET A 66 2.09 10.82 5.06
CA MET A 66 2.51 10.00 3.91
C MET A 66 1.83 8.63 3.91
N GLU A 67 1.68 7.98 5.07
CA GLU A 67 1.00 6.69 5.18
C GLU A 67 -0.50 6.80 4.87
N ARG A 68 -1.15 7.88 5.32
CA ARG A 68 -2.56 8.16 4.97
C ARG A 68 -2.73 8.39 3.47
N SER A 69 -1.88 9.23 2.86
CA SER A 69 -1.90 9.50 1.43
C SER A 69 -1.68 8.23 0.61
N ARG A 70 -0.72 7.39 1.01
CA ARG A 70 -0.48 6.09 0.38
C ARG A 70 -1.70 5.17 0.45
N ARG A 71 -2.36 5.06 1.62
CA ARG A 71 -3.57 4.24 1.77
C ARG A 71 -4.72 4.74 0.91
N ALA A 72 -4.91 6.06 0.80
CA ALA A 72 -5.90 6.65 -0.09
C ALA A 72 -5.61 6.29 -1.56
N MET A 73 -4.35 6.42 -1.99
CA MET A 73 -3.94 6.06 -3.36
C MET A 73 -4.12 4.57 -3.66
N GLU A 74 -3.86 3.69 -2.69
CA GLU A 74 -4.11 2.24 -2.83
C GLU A 74 -5.60 1.91 -3.00
N LEU A 75 -6.49 2.66 -2.33
CA LEU A 75 -7.95 2.52 -2.49
C LEU A 75 -8.39 3.02 -3.87
N ASP A 76 -7.96 4.22 -4.27
CA ASP A 76 -8.28 4.79 -5.59
C ASP A 76 -7.82 3.88 -6.74
N LEU A 77 -6.64 3.26 -6.60
CA LEU A 77 -6.13 2.32 -7.58
C LEU A 77 -7.01 1.07 -7.69
N ARG A 78 -7.46 0.52 -6.56
CA ARG A 78 -8.37 -0.65 -6.54
C ARG A 78 -9.71 -0.32 -7.19
N ASP A 79 -10.28 0.84 -6.87
CA ASP A 79 -11.55 1.30 -7.45
C ASP A 79 -11.42 1.51 -8.97
N SER A 80 -10.28 2.05 -9.42
CA SER A 80 -9.99 2.23 -10.84
C SER A 80 -9.81 0.89 -11.55
N GLN A 81 -9.12 -0.08 -10.94
CA GLN A 81 -8.97 -1.43 -11.49
C GLN A 81 -10.33 -2.11 -11.62
N GLN A 82 -11.19 -2.03 -10.60
CA GLN A 82 -12.52 -2.62 -10.65
C GLN A 82 -13.39 -1.99 -11.74
N ARG A 83 -13.33 -0.66 -11.91
CA ARG A 83 -14.04 0.04 -13.00
C ARG A 83 -13.55 -0.38 -14.38
N CYS A 84 -12.24 -0.48 -14.57
CA CYS A 84 -11.64 -0.93 -15.83
C CYS A 84 -12.07 -2.37 -16.15
N TRP A 85 -12.04 -3.25 -15.16
CA TRP A 85 -12.51 -4.63 -15.29
C TRP A 85 -13.98 -4.73 -15.66
N LYS A 86 -14.82 -3.93 -15.01
CA LYS A 86 -16.25 -3.88 -15.33
C LYS A 86 -16.48 -3.40 -16.76
N ALA A 87 -15.81 -2.33 -17.19
CA ALA A 87 -15.93 -1.82 -18.55
C ALA A 87 -15.49 -2.86 -19.59
N LEU A 88 -14.37 -3.55 -19.36
CA LEU A 88 -13.92 -4.63 -20.23
C LEU A 88 -14.94 -5.78 -20.29
N PHE A 89 -15.51 -6.16 -19.14
CA PHE A 89 -16.54 -7.20 -19.09
C PHE A 89 -17.81 -6.77 -19.86
N ASP A 90 -18.27 -5.54 -19.68
CA ASP A 90 -19.44 -5.00 -20.37
C ASP A 90 -19.21 -4.94 -21.89
N GLU A 91 -18.02 -4.55 -22.32
CA GLU A 91 -17.62 -4.54 -23.74
C GLU A 91 -17.61 -5.96 -24.33
N LEU A 92 -16.96 -6.91 -23.65
CA LEU A 92 -16.92 -8.32 -24.06
C LEU A 92 -18.33 -8.93 -24.13
N LYS A 93 -19.18 -8.61 -23.16
CA LYS A 93 -20.58 -9.06 -23.14
C LYS A 93 -21.36 -8.48 -24.31
N SER A 94 -21.14 -7.21 -24.66
CA SER A 94 -21.81 -6.56 -25.79
C SER A 94 -21.40 -7.14 -27.14
N ALA A 95 -20.16 -7.64 -27.25
CA ALA A 95 -19.65 -8.30 -28.44
C ALA A 95 -20.26 -9.70 -28.68
N VAL A 96 -20.95 -10.28 -27.68
CA VAL A 96 -21.63 -11.56 -27.84
C VAL A 96 -22.95 -11.36 -28.59
N ASP A 97 -23.04 -11.90 -29.80
CA ASP A 97 -24.28 -11.92 -30.59
C ASP A 97 -25.28 -12.92 -30.00
N THR A 98 -26.04 -12.45 -29.02
CA THR A 98 -27.11 -13.24 -28.36
C THR A 98 -28.18 -13.73 -29.33
N GLY A 99 -28.45 -13.00 -30.42
CA GLY A 99 -29.42 -13.40 -31.43
C GLY A 99 -28.95 -14.62 -32.20
N ALA A 100 -27.69 -14.63 -32.63
CA ALA A 100 -27.07 -15.79 -33.28
C ALA A 100 -27.03 -17.02 -32.34
N LEU A 101 -26.70 -16.83 -31.06
CA LEU A 101 -26.70 -17.92 -30.07
C LEU A 101 -28.10 -18.50 -29.87
N GLN A 102 -29.14 -17.65 -29.85
CA GLN A 102 -30.52 -18.10 -29.68
C GLN A 102 -31.05 -18.81 -30.94
N ALA A 103 -30.68 -18.33 -32.14
CA ALA A 103 -31.00 -19.00 -33.39
C ALA A 103 -30.35 -20.40 -33.48
N LEU A 104 -29.09 -20.54 -33.07
CA LEU A 104 -28.40 -21.83 -32.98
C LEU A 104 -29.06 -22.77 -31.96
N LEU A 105 -29.52 -22.23 -30.83
CA LEU A 105 -30.25 -23.01 -29.83
C LEU A 105 -31.55 -23.57 -30.40
N VAL A 106 -32.37 -22.73 -31.04
CA VAL A 106 -33.64 -23.14 -31.66
C VAL A 106 -33.38 -24.19 -32.75
N ALA A 107 -32.44 -23.94 -33.66
CA ALA A 107 -32.10 -24.88 -34.72
C ALA A 107 -31.63 -26.25 -34.18
N GLY A 108 -30.87 -26.27 -33.09
CA GLY A 108 -30.43 -27.52 -32.44
C GLY A 108 -31.59 -28.30 -31.83
N LEU A 109 -32.55 -27.62 -31.21
CA LEU A 109 -33.76 -28.25 -30.66
C LEU A 109 -34.67 -28.80 -31.76
N GLU A 110 -34.86 -28.05 -32.85
CA GLU A 110 -35.63 -28.50 -34.03
C GLU A 110 -34.97 -29.70 -34.71
N ALA A 111 -33.64 -29.79 -34.68
CA ALA A 111 -32.88 -30.94 -35.14
C ALA A 111 -32.93 -32.16 -34.17
N GLY A 112 -33.66 -32.06 -33.05
CA GLY A 112 -33.87 -33.15 -32.10
C GLY A 112 -32.75 -33.33 -31.07
N PHE A 113 -31.80 -32.40 -30.95
CA PHE A 113 -30.79 -32.44 -29.90
C PHE A 113 -31.37 -32.00 -28.55
N ALA A 114 -30.85 -32.57 -27.47
CA ALA A 114 -31.15 -32.09 -26.12
C ALA A 114 -30.50 -30.73 -25.86
N GLU A 115 -31.16 -29.86 -25.09
CA GLU A 115 -30.67 -28.51 -24.77
C GLU A 115 -29.23 -28.50 -24.23
N ALA A 116 -28.89 -29.45 -23.35
CA ALA A 116 -27.54 -29.58 -22.80
C ALA A 116 -26.47 -29.85 -23.88
N ALA A 117 -26.80 -30.64 -24.91
CA ALA A 117 -25.90 -30.95 -26.01
C ALA A 117 -25.69 -29.73 -26.92
N VAL A 118 -26.75 -28.96 -27.18
CA VAL A 118 -26.67 -27.73 -27.98
C VAL A 118 -25.86 -26.66 -27.25
N ARG A 119 -26.09 -26.46 -25.95
CA ARG A 119 -25.30 -25.52 -25.12
C ARG A 119 -23.82 -25.90 -25.06
N ALA A 120 -23.49 -27.18 -24.98
CA ALA A 120 -22.10 -27.66 -24.96
C ALA A 120 -21.39 -27.50 -26.32
N ALA A 121 -22.13 -27.43 -27.43
CA ALA A 121 -21.57 -27.14 -28.75
C ALA A 121 -21.36 -25.63 -28.99
N ILE A 122 -22.18 -24.79 -28.34
CA ILE A 122 -22.14 -23.32 -28.47
C ILE A 122 -21.12 -22.68 -27.52
N LEU A 123 -21.07 -23.14 -26.27
CA LEU A 123 -20.07 -22.69 -25.31
C LEU A 123 -18.80 -23.54 -25.50
N PRO A 124 -17.62 -22.93 -25.63
CA PRO A 124 -16.39 -23.70 -25.68
C PRO A 124 -16.28 -24.57 -24.43
N ASN A 125 -15.75 -25.77 -24.60
CA ASN A 125 -15.63 -26.81 -23.58
C ASN A 125 -15.15 -26.19 -22.25
N PRO A 126 -15.61 -26.58 -21.05
CA PRO A 126 -15.11 -26.05 -19.78
C PRO A 126 -13.57 -26.01 -19.67
N THR A 127 -12.86 -26.91 -20.35
CA THR A 127 -11.40 -26.92 -20.50
C THR A 127 -10.82 -25.74 -21.31
N ASP A 128 -11.56 -25.14 -22.23
CA ASP A 128 -11.16 -23.96 -23.00
C ASP A 128 -11.34 -22.66 -22.22
N ARG A 129 -12.18 -22.64 -21.17
CA ARG A 129 -12.33 -21.47 -20.28
C ARG A 129 -10.99 -21.07 -19.67
N ASP A 130 -10.25 -22.05 -19.18
CA ASP A 130 -8.94 -21.83 -18.56
C ASP A 130 -7.93 -21.31 -19.60
N ARG A 131 -7.99 -21.82 -20.83
CA ARG A 131 -7.15 -21.36 -21.94
C ARG A 131 -7.46 -19.91 -22.35
N VAL A 132 -8.74 -19.53 -22.44
CA VAL A 132 -9.15 -18.15 -22.73
C VAL A 132 -8.75 -17.22 -21.58
N ALA A 133 -8.92 -17.66 -20.33
CA ALA A 133 -8.47 -16.92 -19.16
C ALA A 133 -6.94 -16.71 -19.17
N ASP A 134 -6.16 -17.73 -19.53
CA ASP A 134 -4.71 -17.65 -19.66
C ASP A 134 -4.28 -16.74 -20.81
N GLN A 135 -4.94 -16.80 -21.97
CA GLN A 135 -4.68 -15.88 -23.09
C GLN A 135 -4.98 -14.41 -22.72
N LEU A 136 -6.07 -14.16 -21.98
CA LEU A 136 -6.39 -12.83 -21.47
C LEU A 136 -5.36 -12.38 -20.43
N ARG A 137 -4.93 -13.27 -19.53
CA ARG A 137 -3.85 -12.97 -18.57
C ARG A 137 -2.56 -12.59 -19.27
N GLU A 138 -2.18 -13.33 -20.30
CA GLU A 138 -0.94 -13.08 -21.05
C GLU A 138 -1.03 -11.78 -21.87
N ARG A 139 -2.15 -11.56 -22.56
CA ARG A 139 -2.38 -10.35 -23.39
C ARG A 139 -2.46 -9.06 -22.56
N PHE A 140 -2.97 -9.13 -21.33
CA PHE A 140 -3.16 -7.99 -20.44
C PHE A 140 -2.19 -7.97 -19.24
N ALA A 141 -1.17 -8.85 -19.22
CA ALA A 141 -0.17 -8.97 -18.16
C ALA A 141 -0.74 -9.09 -16.73
N LEU A 142 -1.75 -9.93 -16.57
CA LEU A 142 -2.46 -10.12 -15.30
C LEU A 142 -1.80 -11.22 -14.46
N PRO A 143 -1.83 -11.11 -13.12
CA PRO A 143 -1.32 -12.17 -12.24
C PRO A 143 -2.12 -13.48 -12.41
N LYS A 144 -1.42 -14.62 -12.28
CA LYS A 144 -2.02 -15.95 -12.33
C LYS A 144 -2.94 -16.21 -11.14
#